data_AF-A0A426RKT0-F1
#
_entry.id   AF-A0A426RKT0-F1
#
_cell.length_a   1.000
_cell.length_b   1.000
_cell.length_c   1.000
_cell.angle_alpha   90.00
_cell.angle_beta   90.00
_cell.angle_gamma   90.00
#
_symmetry.space_group_name_H-M   'P 1'
#
loop_
_entity.id
_entity.type
_entity.pdbx_description
1 polymer ?
#
loop_
_entity_poly.entity_id
_entity_poly.type
_entity_poly.pdbx_seq_one_letter_code
_entity_poly.pdbx_strand_id
1 'polypeptide(L)'
;MSKSNTYYPPIHPKRTSTRQDEKWDEAVGLFNNKQFEKVIPTLLDYIDPNLKNKKKGETYDIPHGSVVISITQTADELWVKCPLLNIANAKKVPLMRRLAELRMSPLNLTNLVLEGDLVFFAFSCPITLCEPNKVYGVLREVCYYADSFDDEFIEKFDAEHLQEPKIRSFSEAIKQEAYANCQKIIADGLERFERYLEKRHGNNAWYALTITLKNLEFYIEPQGYLRTQLEKALDALYDGRIPFHDRLMNGKSDLEKLKQLPEEKFLSDLYQIETFIPYKYSGKKENIRENWQESYEEVQEMISNSRFEDAVNLLQSCFYSLFYYNLVNEEISKPITDALSQASGLEYHQAAPILLKGMQAIMEDSFAGMDFGMDLSKLMGEQMQQSMAMMQQLMANYKTN
;
A
#
# COMPACT_ATOMS: atom_id res chain seq x y z
N MET A 1 -5.84 -27.66 -0.67
CA MET A 1 -6.31 -26.68 0.34
C MET A 1 -7.74 -26.23 0.02
N SER A 2 -8.62 -26.22 1.03
CA SER A 2 -10.03 -25.79 0.96
C SER A 2 -10.34 -24.65 1.95
N LYS A 3 -9.29 -23.96 2.42
CA LYS A 3 -9.34 -23.02 3.54
C LYS A 3 -8.94 -21.61 3.12
N SER A 4 -9.51 -20.63 3.80
CA SER A 4 -9.10 -19.22 3.75
C SER A 4 -7.63 -19.05 4.17
N ASN A 5 -6.98 -18.01 3.67
CA ASN A 5 -5.60 -17.66 4.05
C ASN A 5 -5.50 -17.43 5.57
N THR A 6 -4.34 -17.76 6.14
CA THR A 6 -4.04 -17.40 7.53
C THR A 6 -3.83 -15.88 7.63
N TYR A 7 -4.55 -15.26 8.55
CA TYR A 7 -4.38 -13.85 8.87
C TYR A 7 -3.19 -13.63 9.80
N TYR A 8 -2.33 -12.68 9.44
CA TYR A 8 -1.24 -12.19 10.27
C TYR A 8 -1.48 -10.70 10.57
N PRO A 9 -1.64 -10.30 11.84
CA PRO A 9 -1.79 -8.90 12.20
C PRO A 9 -0.48 -8.14 11.94
N PRO A 10 -0.54 -6.85 11.56
CA PRO A 10 0.65 -6.10 11.21
C PRO A 10 1.61 -6.00 12.40
N ILE A 11 2.92 -6.02 12.13
CA ILE A 11 3.97 -6.00 13.18
C ILE A 11 4.07 -4.64 13.90
N HIS A 12 3.41 -3.61 13.38
CA HIS A 12 3.23 -2.31 14.01
C HIS A 12 1.88 -1.68 13.65
N PRO A 13 1.40 -0.71 14.45
CA PRO A 13 0.18 0.02 14.15
C PRO A 13 0.24 0.73 12.80
N LYS A 14 -0.81 0.54 11.98
CA LYS A 14 -0.93 1.21 10.69
C LYS A 14 -1.25 2.69 10.88
N ARG A 15 -0.68 3.52 10.01
CA ARG A 15 -0.85 4.98 10.05
C ARG A 15 -2.18 5.38 9.43
N THR A 16 -2.74 6.45 9.96
CA THR A 16 -3.91 7.13 9.39
C THR A 16 -3.44 8.38 8.66
N SER A 17 -4.27 8.87 7.73
CA SER A 17 -4.03 10.17 7.09
C SER A 17 -4.07 11.28 8.15
N THR A 18 -3.10 12.19 8.10
CA THR A 18 -3.02 13.42 8.91
C THR A 18 -3.52 14.65 8.14
N ARG A 19 -4.00 14.43 6.92
CA ARG A 19 -4.34 15.49 5.96
C ARG A 19 -5.53 16.32 6.44
N GLN A 20 -5.41 17.64 6.36
CA GLN A 20 -6.46 18.60 6.72
C GLN A 20 -7.02 19.25 5.44
N ASP A 21 -8.04 18.65 4.82
CA ASP A 21 -8.50 19.04 3.49
C ASP A 21 -8.84 20.55 3.36
N GLU A 22 -9.38 21.15 4.41
CA GLU A 22 -9.70 22.59 4.50
C GLU A 22 -8.48 23.51 4.34
N LYS A 23 -7.28 23.04 4.70
CA LYS A 23 -6.04 23.80 4.56
C LYS A 23 -5.62 23.96 3.11
N TRP A 24 -6.08 23.08 2.23
CA TRP A 24 -5.83 23.21 0.79
C TRP A 24 -6.50 24.47 0.23
N ASP A 25 -7.79 24.61 0.51
CA ASP A 25 -8.58 25.77 0.05
C ASP A 25 -8.04 27.06 0.67
N GLU A 26 -7.60 27.01 1.93
CA GLU A 26 -6.92 28.13 2.59
C GLU A 26 -5.63 28.53 1.86
N ALA A 27 -4.76 27.56 1.51
CA ALA A 27 -3.52 27.83 0.79
C ALA A 27 -3.76 28.46 -0.59
N VAL A 28 -4.78 27.98 -1.31
CA VAL A 28 -5.20 28.54 -2.61
C VAL A 28 -5.72 29.98 -2.44
N GLY A 29 -6.54 30.22 -1.42
CA GLY A 29 -7.03 31.56 -1.09
C GLY A 29 -5.89 32.53 -0.76
N LEU A 30 -4.92 32.11 0.04
CA LEU A 30 -3.73 32.90 0.40
C LEU A 30 -2.91 33.29 -0.84
N PHE A 31 -2.69 32.36 -1.76
CA PHE A 31 -1.97 32.62 -3.01
C PHE A 31 -2.72 33.65 -3.88
N ASN A 32 -4.04 33.48 -4.07
CA ASN A 32 -4.86 34.39 -4.86
C ASN A 32 -4.91 35.81 -4.27
N ASN A 33 -4.85 35.92 -2.95
CA ASN A 33 -4.78 37.19 -2.22
C ASN A 33 -3.35 37.77 -2.09
N LYS A 34 -2.37 37.17 -2.77
CA LYS A 34 -0.95 37.57 -2.78
C LYS A 34 -0.28 37.54 -1.39
N GLN A 35 -0.79 36.72 -0.48
CA GLN A 35 -0.20 36.46 0.85
C GLN A 35 0.78 35.28 0.76
N PHE A 36 1.78 35.42 -0.11
CA PHE A 36 2.65 34.32 -0.54
C PHE A 36 3.47 33.72 0.61
N GLU A 37 3.83 34.53 1.61
CA GLU A 37 4.59 34.11 2.78
C GLU A 37 3.86 33.03 3.61
N LYS A 38 2.53 32.99 3.54
CA LYS A 38 1.69 32.05 4.29
C LYS A 38 1.40 30.75 3.54
N VAL A 39 1.62 30.71 2.23
CA VAL A 39 1.24 29.57 1.39
C VAL A 39 1.97 28.29 1.81
N ILE A 40 3.30 28.34 1.96
CA ILE A 40 4.10 27.15 2.31
C ILE A 40 3.76 26.65 3.72
N PRO A 41 3.72 27.49 4.77
CA PRO A 41 3.26 27.05 6.09
C PRO A 41 1.89 26.36 6.06
N THR A 42 0.90 26.97 5.39
CA THR A 42 -0.45 26.39 5.30
C THR A 42 -0.48 25.08 4.50
N LEU A 43 0.35 24.96 3.45
CA LEU A 43 0.48 23.72 2.67
C LEU A 43 1.15 22.59 3.47
N LEU A 44 2.05 22.92 4.41
CA LEU A 44 2.61 21.92 5.33
C LEU A 44 1.58 21.51 6.38
N ASP A 45 0.78 22.45 6.91
CA ASP A 45 -0.32 22.13 7.82
C ASP A 45 -1.38 21.23 7.15
N TYR A 46 -1.61 21.42 5.85
CA TYR A 46 -2.46 20.52 5.04
C TYR A 46 -1.99 19.07 5.08
N ILE A 47 -0.67 18.83 5.11
CA ILE A 47 -0.10 17.48 5.13
C ILE A 47 -0.11 16.91 6.55
N ASP A 48 0.48 17.64 7.49
CA ASP A 48 0.49 17.32 8.91
C ASP A 48 0.79 18.60 9.73
N PRO A 49 -0.09 19.00 10.66
CA PRO A 49 0.10 20.19 11.49
C PRO A 49 1.34 20.15 12.39
N ASN A 50 1.96 18.97 12.58
CA ASN A 50 3.19 18.82 13.35
C ASN A 50 4.44 19.20 12.57
N LEU A 51 4.36 19.35 11.24
CA LEU A 51 5.51 19.71 10.40
C LEU A 51 6.06 21.11 10.70
N LYS A 52 5.25 21.99 11.29
CA LYS A 52 5.72 23.29 11.81
C LYS A 52 6.87 23.15 12.82
N ASN A 53 6.92 22.03 13.55
CA ASN A 53 7.98 21.75 14.54
C ASN A 53 9.32 21.37 13.89
N LYS A 54 9.33 21.10 12.57
CA LYS A 54 10.55 20.79 11.80
C LYS A 54 11.24 22.04 11.25
N LYS A 55 10.71 23.24 11.52
CA LYS A 55 11.29 24.52 11.07
C LYS A 55 12.49 24.93 11.92
N LYS A 56 13.58 25.31 11.27
CA LYS A 56 14.77 25.94 11.84
C LYS A 56 15.14 27.18 11.02
N GLY A 57 14.94 28.36 11.59
CA GLY A 57 15.07 29.61 10.85
C GLY A 57 14.07 29.66 9.70
N GLU A 58 14.57 29.79 8.47
CA GLU A 58 13.76 29.83 7.24
C GLU A 58 13.56 28.45 6.58
N THR A 59 14.16 27.38 7.14
CA THR A 59 14.18 26.05 6.51
C THR A 59 13.39 25.03 7.32
N TYR A 60 12.63 24.19 6.63
CA TYR A 60 12.04 22.98 7.18
C TYR A 60 12.87 21.77 6.75
N ASP A 61 13.38 21.00 7.71
CA ASP A 61 14.07 19.73 7.42
C ASP A 61 13.14 18.57 7.77
N ILE A 62 12.50 18.00 6.75
CA ILE A 62 11.44 17.01 6.92
C ILE A 62 11.94 15.65 6.44
N PRO A 63 12.05 14.65 7.33
CA PRO A 63 12.43 13.32 6.92
C PRO A 63 11.29 12.62 6.16
N HIS A 64 11.65 11.87 5.12
CA HIS A 64 10.73 11.09 4.32
C HIS A 64 11.45 9.82 3.85
N GLY A 65 11.05 8.67 4.40
CA GLY A 65 11.70 7.42 4.03
C GLY A 65 13.18 7.42 4.42
N SER A 66 14.02 7.10 3.45
CA SER A 66 15.47 7.12 3.55
C SER A 66 16.10 8.52 3.42
N VAL A 67 15.34 9.56 3.07
CA VAL A 67 15.88 10.90 2.76
C VAL A 67 15.38 11.99 3.71
N VAL A 68 16.01 13.17 3.65
CA VAL A 68 15.55 14.38 4.33
C VAL A 68 15.41 15.50 3.31
N ILE A 69 14.21 16.07 3.25
CA ILE A 69 13.88 17.14 2.32
C ILE A 69 13.99 18.46 3.06
N SER A 70 14.82 19.36 2.53
CA SER A 70 14.98 20.72 3.03
C SER A 70 14.14 21.67 2.17
N ILE A 71 13.22 22.38 2.82
CA ILE A 71 12.35 23.40 2.20
C ILE A 71 12.70 24.75 2.82
N THR A 72 13.40 25.61 2.09
CA THR A 72 13.77 26.95 2.54
C THR A 72 12.89 27.99 1.87
N GLN A 73 12.20 28.79 2.67
CA GLN A 73 11.34 29.88 2.21
C GLN A 73 11.89 31.20 2.73
N THR A 74 12.35 32.06 1.82
CA THR A 74 12.75 33.44 2.12
C THR A 74 11.61 34.40 1.77
N ALA A 75 11.85 35.70 1.89
CA ALA A 75 10.89 36.72 1.46
C ALA A 75 10.61 36.68 -0.06
N ASP A 76 11.58 36.23 -0.86
CA ASP A 76 11.53 36.34 -2.33
C ASP A 76 11.45 34.98 -3.04
N GLU A 77 11.99 33.91 -2.45
CA GLU A 77 12.18 32.63 -3.12
C GLU A 77 11.86 31.42 -2.23
N LEU A 78 11.46 30.35 -2.91
CA LEU A 78 11.37 29.00 -2.36
C LEU A 78 12.49 28.15 -2.95
N TRP A 79 13.15 27.37 -2.08
CA TRP A 79 14.12 26.36 -2.43
C TRP A 79 13.73 25.02 -1.82
N VAL A 80 13.71 23.97 -2.63
CA VAL A 80 13.54 22.58 -2.20
C VAL A 80 14.80 21.83 -2.61
N LYS A 81 15.49 21.23 -1.64
CA LYS A 81 16.68 20.40 -1.87
C LYS A 81 16.53 19.09 -1.12
N CYS A 82 16.81 17.98 -1.79
CA CYS A 82 16.81 16.65 -1.20
C CYS A 82 18.11 15.93 -1.60
N PRO A 83 19.06 15.75 -0.67
CA PRO A 83 20.23 14.90 -0.85
C PRO A 83 19.82 13.48 -1.22
N LEU A 84 20.41 12.93 -2.30
CA LEU A 84 20.06 11.59 -2.79
C LEU A 84 21.24 10.63 -2.62
N LEU A 85 22.34 10.82 -3.37
CA LEU A 85 23.44 9.85 -3.44
C LEU A 85 24.81 10.50 -3.44
N ASN A 86 25.78 9.78 -2.87
CA ASN A 86 27.19 9.91 -3.20
C ASN A 86 27.56 8.80 -4.20
N ILE A 87 28.07 9.20 -5.37
CA ILE A 87 28.39 8.28 -6.47
C ILE A 87 29.90 8.11 -6.70
N ALA A 88 30.74 8.55 -5.77
CA ALA A 88 32.20 8.52 -5.91
C ALA A 88 32.73 7.11 -6.24
N ASN A 89 32.21 6.09 -5.55
CA ASN A 89 32.62 4.69 -5.66
C ASN A 89 31.66 3.84 -6.51
N ALA A 90 30.61 4.44 -7.06
CA ALA A 90 29.55 3.72 -7.75
C ALA A 90 29.99 3.24 -9.15
N LYS A 91 29.20 2.31 -9.72
CA LYS A 91 29.23 1.94 -11.14
C LYS A 91 28.74 3.14 -11.99
N LYS A 92 29.60 4.16 -12.16
CA LYS A 92 29.24 5.50 -12.66
C LYS A 92 28.50 5.49 -14.01
N VAL A 93 28.99 4.75 -15.00
CA VAL A 93 28.39 4.77 -16.36
C VAL A 93 26.92 4.32 -16.37
N PRO A 94 26.57 3.11 -15.88
CA PRO A 94 25.17 2.69 -15.84
C PRO A 94 24.32 3.51 -14.87
N LEU A 95 24.87 3.95 -13.73
CA LEU A 95 24.18 4.83 -12.78
C LEU A 95 23.82 6.17 -13.43
N MET A 96 24.79 6.84 -14.06
CA MET A 96 24.58 8.14 -14.71
C MET A 96 23.59 8.06 -15.86
N ARG A 97 23.57 6.95 -16.61
CA ARG A 97 22.53 6.71 -17.62
C ARG A 97 21.15 6.69 -16.96
N ARG A 98 21.02 5.98 -15.84
CA ARG A 98 19.73 5.86 -15.16
C ARG A 98 19.29 7.18 -14.49
N LEU A 99 20.21 7.98 -13.96
CA LEU A 99 19.93 9.35 -13.52
C LEU A 99 19.47 10.26 -14.67
N ALA A 100 20.11 10.14 -15.85
CA ALA A 100 19.71 10.90 -17.03
C ALA A 100 18.30 10.51 -17.50
N GLU A 101 17.97 9.21 -17.49
CA GLU A 101 16.62 8.73 -17.78
C GLU A 101 15.61 9.31 -16.80
N LEU A 102 15.85 9.20 -15.49
CA LEU A 102 14.99 9.74 -14.43
C LEU A 102 14.75 11.25 -14.62
N ARG A 103 15.81 12.00 -14.97
CA ARG A 103 15.72 13.43 -15.28
C ARG A 103 14.85 13.75 -16.49
N MET A 104 14.86 12.90 -17.52
CA MET A 104 14.04 13.09 -18.73
C MET A 104 12.59 12.68 -18.51
N SER A 105 12.36 11.61 -17.76
CA SER A 105 11.06 11.10 -17.39
C SER A 105 11.22 10.14 -16.22
N PRO A 106 10.36 10.19 -15.19
CA PRO A 106 9.08 10.91 -15.12
C PRO A 106 9.08 12.30 -14.45
N LEU A 107 10.24 12.88 -14.11
CA LEU A 107 10.27 14.20 -13.46
C LEU A 107 9.70 15.30 -14.35
N ASN A 108 8.93 16.22 -13.75
CA ASN A 108 8.28 17.33 -14.43
C ASN A 108 8.91 18.68 -14.08
N LEU A 109 8.92 19.05 -12.80
CA LEU A 109 9.42 20.36 -12.34
C LEU A 109 10.71 20.23 -11.51
N THR A 110 10.87 19.13 -10.80
CA THR A 110 12.07 18.85 -10.02
C THR A 110 13.22 18.51 -10.96
N ASN A 111 14.40 19.07 -10.69
CA ASN A 111 15.61 18.75 -11.43
C ASN A 111 16.52 17.81 -10.62
N LEU A 112 17.29 16.99 -11.33
CA LEU A 112 18.41 16.25 -10.78
C LEU A 112 19.70 17.04 -11.01
N VAL A 113 20.40 17.35 -9.93
CA VAL A 113 21.63 18.14 -9.93
C VAL A 113 22.80 17.27 -9.49
N LEU A 114 23.91 17.36 -10.22
CA LEU A 114 25.18 16.74 -9.89
C LEU A 114 26.19 17.82 -9.50
N GLU A 115 26.64 17.81 -8.25
CA GLU A 115 27.70 18.67 -7.74
C GLU A 115 28.92 17.80 -7.39
N GLY A 116 29.88 17.69 -8.31
CA GLY A 116 30.98 16.73 -8.17
C GLY A 116 30.46 15.29 -8.26
N ASP A 117 30.58 14.53 -7.16
CA ASP A 117 30.05 13.16 -7.02
C ASP A 117 28.76 13.11 -6.19
N LEU A 118 28.14 14.27 -5.91
CA LEU A 118 26.95 14.37 -5.07
C LEU A 118 25.71 14.65 -5.91
N VAL A 119 24.69 13.81 -5.74
CA VAL A 119 23.43 13.88 -6.49
C VAL A 119 22.31 14.38 -5.59
N PHE A 120 21.54 15.34 -6.09
CA PHE A 120 20.41 15.96 -5.37
C PHE A 120 19.20 16.08 -6.27
N PHE A 121 18.01 15.95 -5.68
CA PHE A 121 16.83 16.60 -6.24
C PHE A 121 16.82 18.07 -5.81
N ALA A 122 16.52 18.96 -6.75
CA ALA A 122 16.45 20.38 -6.49
C ALA A 122 15.30 21.03 -7.27
N PHE A 123 14.66 22.00 -6.63
CA PHE A 123 13.68 22.88 -7.24
C PHE A 123 13.78 24.26 -6.59
N SER A 124 13.61 25.32 -7.38
CA SER A 124 13.45 26.66 -6.84
C SER A 124 12.52 27.51 -7.69
N CYS A 125 11.86 28.48 -7.06
CA CYS A 125 11.13 29.52 -7.78
C CYS A 125 10.86 30.74 -6.89
N PRO A 126 10.58 31.91 -7.49
CA PRO A 126 10.06 33.07 -6.76
C PRO A 126 8.79 32.73 -5.96
N ILE A 127 8.62 33.33 -4.79
CA ILE A 127 7.49 33.08 -3.90
C ILE A 127 6.14 33.44 -4.56
N THR A 128 6.16 34.42 -5.47
CA THR A 128 5.01 34.84 -6.28
C THR A 128 4.54 33.78 -7.28
N LEU A 129 5.36 32.76 -7.55
CA LEU A 129 5.05 31.63 -8.42
C LEU A 129 4.84 30.32 -7.63
N CYS A 130 4.76 30.38 -6.30
CA CYS A 130 4.51 29.23 -5.44
C CYS A 130 3.01 28.89 -5.34
N GLU A 131 2.36 28.64 -6.47
CA GLU A 131 0.98 28.17 -6.48
C GLU A 131 0.87 26.79 -5.77
N PRO A 132 -0.15 26.56 -4.90
CA PRO A 132 -0.22 25.35 -4.06
C PRO A 132 -0.15 24.02 -4.81
N ASN A 133 -0.87 23.84 -5.93
CA ASN A 133 -0.83 22.60 -6.70
C ASN A 133 0.57 22.34 -7.24
N LYS A 134 1.23 23.38 -7.75
CA LYS A 134 2.61 23.30 -8.25
C LYS A 134 3.58 22.87 -7.15
N VAL A 135 3.56 23.55 -6.00
CA VAL A 135 4.51 23.26 -4.91
C VAL A 135 4.25 21.87 -4.34
N TYR A 136 3.00 21.51 -4.08
CA TYR A 136 2.66 20.18 -3.59
C TYR A 136 3.09 19.08 -4.58
N GLY A 137 2.90 19.33 -5.89
CA GLY A 137 3.38 18.45 -6.96
C GLY A 137 4.88 18.22 -6.91
N VAL A 138 5.69 19.29 -6.75
CA VAL A 138 7.15 19.18 -6.57
C VAL A 138 7.49 18.36 -5.32
N LEU A 139 6.88 18.65 -4.18
CA LEU A 139 7.19 17.95 -2.93
C LEU A 139 6.84 16.45 -3.04
N ARG A 140 5.69 16.13 -3.65
CA ARG A 140 5.27 14.73 -3.89
C ARG A 140 6.21 14.01 -4.86
N GLU A 141 6.62 14.68 -5.92
CA GLU A 141 7.57 14.18 -6.90
C GLU A 141 8.92 13.86 -6.25
N VAL A 142 9.48 14.79 -5.47
CA VAL A 142 10.74 14.58 -4.72
C VAL A 142 10.61 13.41 -3.76
N CYS A 143 9.55 13.35 -2.95
CA CYS A 143 9.32 12.25 -2.00
C CYS A 143 9.33 10.89 -2.71
N TYR A 144 8.50 10.75 -3.74
CA TYR A 144 8.31 9.50 -4.48
C TYR A 144 9.56 8.99 -5.16
N TYR A 145 10.24 9.86 -5.91
CA TYR A 145 11.41 9.43 -6.65
C TYR A 145 12.65 9.31 -5.78
N ALA A 146 12.79 10.08 -4.71
CA ALA A 146 13.97 9.98 -3.85
C ALA A 146 14.03 8.63 -3.13
N ASP A 147 12.96 8.26 -2.46
CA ASP A 147 12.91 7.06 -1.61
C ASP A 147 12.68 5.76 -2.40
N SER A 148 12.19 5.83 -3.65
CA SER A 148 12.10 4.62 -4.51
C SER A 148 13.40 4.31 -5.26
N PHE A 149 14.19 5.35 -5.60
CA PHE A 149 15.35 5.17 -6.48
C PHE A 149 16.66 5.04 -5.72
N ASP A 150 16.82 5.64 -4.54
CA ASP A 150 18.06 5.52 -3.80
C ASP A 150 18.36 4.06 -3.41
N ASP A 151 17.36 3.31 -2.96
CA ASP A 151 17.44 1.87 -2.67
C ASP A 151 17.91 1.08 -3.91
N GLU A 152 17.32 1.35 -5.08
CA GLU A 152 17.75 0.73 -6.33
C GLU A 152 19.18 1.15 -6.72
N PHE A 153 19.53 2.41 -6.49
CA PHE A 153 20.85 2.92 -6.85
C PHE A 153 21.97 2.34 -6.01
N ILE A 154 21.72 2.22 -4.70
CA ILE A 154 22.63 1.65 -3.72
C ILE A 154 22.82 0.15 -4.00
N GLU A 155 21.73 -0.61 -4.11
CA GLU A 155 21.82 -2.08 -4.24
C GLU A 155 22.42 -2.51 -5.60
N LYS A 156 22.12 -1.80 -6.70
CA LYS A 156 22.57 -2.23 -8.05
C LYS A 156 23.88 -1.61 -8.50
N PHE A 157 24.15 -0.37 -8.10
CA PHE A 157 25.26 0.41 -8.64
C PHE A 157 26.29 0.80 -7.59
N ASP A 158 26.22 0.29 -6.36
CA ASP A 158 27.20 0.54 -5.30
C ASP A 158 27.31 2.04 -4.97
N ALA A 159 26.19 2.76 -5.06
CA ALA A 159 26.08 4.13 -4.58
C ALA A 159 25.94 4.15 -3.05
N GLU A 160 26.18 5.31 -2.45
CA GLU A 160 26.08 5.50 -1.00
C GLU A 160 25.01 6.56 -0.70
N HIS A 161 24.31 6.42 0.44
CA HIS A 161 23.44 7.48 0.92
C HIS A 161 24.24 8.75 1.15
N LEU A 162 23.72 9.88 0.67
CA LEU A 162 24.34 11.17 0.93
C LEU A 162 24.10 11.66 2.37
N GLN A 163 23.07 11.14 3.00
CA GLN A 163 22.71 11.41 4.39
C GLN A 163 22.14 10.13 5.01
N GLU A 164 22.52 9.85 6.27
CA GLU A 164 21.97 8.74 7.02
C GLU A 164 20.45 8.88 7.22
N PRO A 165 19.67 7.84 6.89
CA PRO A 165 18.22 7.86 7.03
C PRO A 165 17.81 7.91 8.51
N LYS A 166 16.73 8.63 8.81
CA LYS A 166 16.17 8.67 10.18
C LYS A 166 15.23 7.49 10.39
N ILE A 167 15.79 6.41 10.91
CA ILE A 167 15.08 5.15 11.12
C ILE A 167 14.85 4.84 12.60
N ARG A 168 13.81 4.06 12.87
CA ARG A 168 13.61 3.37 14.15
C ARG A 168 13.57 1.87 13.88
N SER A 169 14.55 1.14 14.42
CA SER A 169 14.60 -0.31 14.27
C SER A 169 13.51 -1.01 15.08
N PHE A 170 12.98 -2.09 14.55
CA PHE A 170 12.25 -3.10 15.33
C PHE A 170 13.22 -3.88 16.22
N SER A 171 12.66 -4.55 17.24
CA SER A 171 13.43 -5.50 18.05
C SER A 171 13.76 -6.75 17.22
N GLU A 172 14.88 -7.40 17.54
CA GLU A 172 15.30 -8.62 16.82
C GLU A 172 14.24 -9.72 16.88
N ALA A 173 13.56 -9.87 18.03
CA ALA A 173 12.48 -10.85 18.17
C ALA A 173 11.33 -10.60 17.16
N ILE A 174 10.91 -9.35 16.99
CA ILE A 174 9.87 -8.99 16.01
C ILE A 174 10.35 -9.27 14.58
N LYS A 175 11.59 -8.90 14.27
CA LYS A 175 12.21 -9.13 12.95
C LYS A 175 12.23 -10.61 12.58
N GLN A 176 12.69 -11.46 13.51
CA GLN A 176 12.77 -12.90 13.34
C GLN A 176 11.39 -13.55 13.16
N GLU A 177 10.42 -13.15 13.98
CA GLU A 177 9.04 -13.61 13.84
C GLU A 177 8.44 -13.17 12.49
N ALA A 178 8.67 -11.91 12.09
CA ALA A 178 8.22 -11.37 10.83
C ALA A 178 8.75 -12.16 9.64
N TYR A 179 10.06 -12.45 9.61
CA TYR A 179 10.67 -13.28 8.57
C TYR A 179 10.03 -14.67 8.50
N ALA A 180 9.92 -15.37 9.65
CA ALA A 180 9.33 -16.70 9.71
C ALA A 180 7.87 -16.72 9.21
N ASN A 181 7.09 -15.69 9.52
CA ASN A 181 5.71 -15.58 9.06
C ASN A 181 5.61 -15.18 7.59
N CYS A 182 6.47 -14.30 7.07
CA CYS A 182 6.56 -13.99 5.64
C CYS A 182 6.90 -15.22 4.81
N GLN A 183 7.81 -16.08 5.27
CA GLN A 183 8.12 -17.35 4.60
C GLN A 183 6.90 -18.27 4.51
N LYS A 184 6.05 -18.30 5.54
CA LYS A 184 4.77 -19.04 5.52
C LYS A 184 3.77 -18.41 4.54
N ILE A 185 3.62 -17.08 4.55
CA ILE A 185 2.74 -16.34 3.64
C ILE A 185 3.13 -16.63 2.17
N ILE A 186 4.42 -16.56 1.85
CA ILE A 186 4.93 -16.83 0.50
C ILE A 186 4.69 -18.29 0.10
N ALA A 187 4.96 -19.24 1.00
CA ALA A 187 4.75 -20.66 0.73
C ALA A 187 3.26 -20.98 0.47
N ASP A 188 2.35 -20.45 1.29
CA ASP A 188 0.89 -20.59 1.12
C ASP A 188 0.42 -19.99 -0.22
N GLY A 189 0.93 -18.80 -0.56
CA GLY A 189 0.65 -18.12 -1.82
C GLY A 189 1.07 -18.93 -3.04
N LEU A 190 2.29 -19.48 -3.03
CA LEU A 190 2.82 -20.32 -4.10
C LEU A 190 2.01 -21.63 -4.24
N GLU A 191 1.68 -22.30 -3.13
CA GLU A 191 0.86 -23.52 -3.18
C GLU A 191 -0.52 -23.25 -3.80
N ARG A 192 -1.19 -22.15 -3.41
CA ARG A 192 -2.46 -21.73 -4.00
C ARG A 192 -2.32 -21.43 -5.49
N PHE A 193 -1.27 -20.72 -5.87
CA PHE A 193 -0.97 -20.39 -7.26
C PHE A 193 -0.86 -21.64 -8.14
N GLU A 194 -0.05 -22.62 -7.73
CA GLU A 194 0.12 -23.88 -8.47
C GLU A 194 -1.21 -24.62 -8.61
N ARG A 195 -1.98 -24.74 -7.53
CA ARG A 195 -3.31 -25.37 -7.55
C ARG A 195 -4.23 -24.71 -8.59
N TYR A 196 -4.24 -23.38 -8.65
CA TYR A 196 -5.10 -22.66 -9.59
C TYR A 196 -4.61 -22.79 -11.03
N LEU A 197 -3.29 -22.81 -11.28
CA LEU A 197 -2.75 -23.09 -12.60
C LEU A 197 -3.10 -24.50 -13.09
N GLU A 198 -2.95 -25.52 -12.25
CA GLU A 198 -3.32 -26.90 -12.57
C GLU A 198 -4.80 -27.02 -12.97
N LYS A 199 -5.68 -26.32 -12.25
CA LYS A 199 -7.11 -26.23 -12.55
C LYS A 199 -7.47 -25.28 -13.69
N ARG A 200 -6.50 -24.60 -14.29
CA ARG A 200 -6.68 -23.57 -15.34
C ARG A 200 -7.57 -22.40 -14.90
N HIS A 201 -7.53 -22.04 -13.62
CA HIS A 201 -8.24 -20.91 -13.04
C HIS A 201 -7.33 -19.67 -12.98
N GLY A 202 -7.04 -19.08 -14.15
CA GLY A 202 -6.09 -17.98 -14.28
C GLY A 202 -6.39 -16.76 -13.38
N ASN A 203 -7.67 -16.38 -13.23
CA ASN A 203 -8.05 -15.26 -12.37
C ASN A 203 -7.79 -15.55 -10.88
N ASN A 204 -8.04 -16.78 -10.43
CA ASN A 204 -7.75 -17.17 -9.05
C ASN A 204 -6.24 -17.32 -8.81
N ALA A 205 -5.47 -17.74 -9.81
CA ALA A 205 -4.02 -17.72 -9.76
C ALA A 205 -3.49 -16.27 -9.63
N TRP A 206 -4.09 -15.33 -10.36
CA TRP A 206 -3.79 -13.91 -10.22
C TRP A 206 -4.12 -13.37 -8.82
N TYR A 207 -5.30 -13.70 -8.28
CA TYR A 207 -5.67 -13.36 -6.90
C TYR A 207 -4.68 -13.92 -5.88
N ALA A 208 -4.24 -15.18 -6.04
CA ALA A 208 -3.26 -15.78 -5.12
C ALA A 208 -1.97 -14.95 -5.05
N LEU A 209 -1.44 -14.49 -6.19
CA LEU A 209 -0.23 -13.66 -6.23
C LEU A 209 -0.47 -12.28 -5.63
N THR A 210 -1.54 -11.58 -6.03
CA THR A 210 -1.80 -10.21 -5.58
C THR A 210 -2.14 -10.14 -4.09
N ILE A 211 -2.93 -11.09 -3.58
CA ILE A 211 -3.21 -11.22 -2.14
C ILE A 211 -1.91 -11.48 -1.38
N THR A 212 -1.06 -12.39 -1.86
CA THR A 212 0.20 -12.73 -1.17
C THR A 212 1.11 -11.51 -1.06
N LEU A 213 1.35 -10.81 -2.17
CA LEU A 213 2.22 -9.64 -2.21
C LEU A 213 1.68 -8.50 -1.33
N LYS A 214 0.38 -8.20 -1.40
CA LYS A 214 -0.25 -7.15 -0.59
C LYS A 214 -0.38 -7.54 0.89
N ASN A 215 -0.53 -8.83 1.20
CA ASN A 215 -0.51 -9.32 2.57
C ASN A 215 0.90 -9.20 3.18
N LEU A 216 1.96 -9.43 2.41
CA LEU A 216 3.32 -9.14 2.86
C LEU A 216 3.49 -7.65 3.18
N GLU A 217 3.13 -6.75 2.26
CA GLU A 217 3.20 -5.30 2.50
C GLU A 217 2.35 -4.89 3.72
N PHE A 218 1.15 -5.42 3.84
CA PHE A 218 0.29 -5.19 4.99
C PHE A 218 0.94 -5.66 6.30
N TYR A 219 1.50 -6.87 6.32
CA TYR A 219 2.05 -7.47 7.53
C TYR A 219 3.31 -6.76 8.02
N ILE A 220 4.28 -6.51 7.14
CA ILE A 220 5.62 -6.01 7.51
C ILE A 220 5.90 -4.55 7.14
N GLU A 221 5.19 -3.97 6.16
CA GLU A 221 5.44 -2.62 5.60
C GLU A 221 6.93 -2.34 5.41
N PRO A 222 7.60 -3.14 4.58
CA PRO A 222 9.05 -3.13 4.51
C PRO A 222 9.53 -1.81 3.94
N GLN A 223 10.80 -1.50 4.21
CA GLN A 223 11.51 -0.38 3.65
C GLN A 223 12.60 -0.92 2.70
N GLY A 224 13.45 -0.05 2.18
CA GLY A 224 14.61 -0.49 1.43
C GLY A 224 14.26 -1.24 0.13
N TYR A 225 15.20 -2.07 -0.30
CA TYR A 225 15.09 -2.83 -1.54
C TYR A 225 13.99 -3.91 -1.50
N LEU A 226 13.64 -4.44 -0.33
CA LEU A 226 12.51 -5.36 -0.17
C LEU A 226 11.19 -4.70 -0.57
N ARG A 227 10.97 -3.43 -0.18
CA ARG A 227 9.80 -2.66 -0.63
C ARG A 227 9.80 -2.50 -2.15
N THR A 228 10.94 -2.08 -2.73
CA THR A 228 11.09 -1.92 -4.18
C THR A 228 10.76 -3.23 -4.93
N GLN A 229 11.18 -4.38 -4.40
CA GLN A 229 10.89 -5.68 -5.01
C GLN A 229 9.40 -6.03 -4.96
N LEU A 230 8.73 -5.79 -3.83
CA LEU A 230 7.29 -6.02 -3.71
C LEU A 230 6.47 -5.14 -4.65
N GLU A 231 6.81 -3.84 -4.72
CA GLU A 231 6.15 -2.88 -5.61
C GLU A 231 6.32 -3.28 -7.08
N LYS A 232 7.55 -3.61 -7.51
CA LYS A 232 7.83 -4.05 -8.89
C LYS A 232 7.11 -5.36 -9.25
N ALA A 233 7.06 -6.32 -8.33
CA ALA A 233 6.35 -7.58 -8.53
C ALA A 233 4.84 -7.34 -8.69
N LEU A 234 4.26 -6.44 -7.89
CA LEU A 234 2.86 -6.04 -8.01
C LEU A 234 2.60 -5.31 -9.33
N ASP A 235 3.37 -4.29 -9.67
CA ASP A 235 3.19 -3.51 -10.90
C ASP A 235 3.28 -4.39 -12.16
N ALA A 236 4.19 -5.37 -12.17
CA ALA A 236 4.33 -6.32 -13.27
C ALA A 236 3.06 -7.17 -13.49
N LEU A 237 2.30 -7.49 -12.44
CA LEU A 237 1.02 -8.21 -12.56
C LEU A 237 -0.08 -7.38 -13.22
N TYR A 238 0.02 -6.05 -13.18
CA TYR A 238 -0.93 -5.12 -13.79
C TYR A 238 -0.47 -4.60 -15.16
N ASP A 239 0.73 -4.98 -15.63
CA ASP A 239 1.24 -4.51 -16.92
C ASP A 239 0.47 -5.15 -18.10
N GLY A 240 -0.54 -4.42 -18.60
CA GLY A 240 -1.38 -4.84 -19.72
C GLY A 240 -0.64 -5.04 -21.05
N ARG A 241 0.63 -4.62 -21.16
CA ARG A 241 1.47 -4.87 -22.34
C ARG A 241 2.03 -6.29 -22.37
N ILE A 242 2.09 -6.96 -21.22
CA ILE A 242 2.59 -8.33 -21.07
C ILE A 242 1.41 -9.32 -21.16
N PRO A 243 1.52 -10.44 -21.88
CA PRO A 243 0.47 -11.47 -21.91
C PRO A 243 0.10 -11.94 -20.51
N PHE A 244 -1.19 -12.21 -20.27
CA PHE A 244 -1.70 -12.53 -18.93
C PHE A 244 -0.99 -13.74 -18.29
N HIS A 245 -0.75 -14.80 -19.05
CA HIS A 245 -0.04 -15.98 -18.55
C HIS A 245 1.42 -15.65 -18.15
N ASP A 246 2.12 -14.84 -18.96
CA ASP A 246 3.49 -14.45 -18.66
C ASP A 246 3.57 -13.58 -17.40
N ARG A 247 2.58 -12.70 -17.17
CA ARG A 247 2.46 -11.96 -15.91
C ARG A 247 2.35 -12.89 -14.70
N LEU A 248 1.54 -13.95 -14.80
CA LEU A 248 1.41 -14.94 -13.73
C LEU A 248 2.73 -15.67 -13.45
N MET A 249 3.42 -16.11 -14.50
CA MET A 249 4.71 -16.80 -14.36
C MET A 249 5.80 -15.88 -13.81
N ASN A 250 5.82 -14.62 -14.21
CA ASN A 250 6.72 -13.60 -13.65
C ASN A 250 6.43 -13.37 -12.15
N GLY A 251 5.17 -13.19 -11.77
CA GLY A 251 4.80 -12.99 -10.37
C GLY A 251 5.14 -14.19 -9.47
N LYS A 252 4.99 -15.42 -9.99
CA LYS A 252 5.53 -16.62 -9.31
C LYS A 252 7.04 -16.52 -9.11
N SER A 253 7.78 -16.20 -10.18
CA SER A 253 9.24 -16.08 -10.11
C SER A 253 9.67 -15.03 -9.09
N ASP A 254 8.95 -13.92 -8.99
CA ASP A 254 9.24 -12.86 -8.03
C ASP A 254 8.96 -13.30 -6.58
N LEU A 255 7.88 -14.04 -6.32
CA LEU A 255 7.66 -14.68 -5.01
C LEU A 255 8.74 -15.71 -4.66
N GLU A 256 9.22 -16.50 -5.63
CA GLU A 256 10.31 -17.44 -5.42
C GLU A 256 11.63 -16.74 -5.07
N LYS A 257 11.93 -15.59 -5.71
CA LYS A 257 13.08 -14.76 -5.34
C LYS A 257 12.95 -14.20 -3.93
N LEU A 258 11.78 -13.68 -3.58
CA LEU A 258 11.51 -13.18 -2.22
C LEU A 258 11.65 -14.29 -1.17
N LYS A 259 11.21 -15.51 -1.50
CA LYS A 259 11.39 -16.69 -0.64
C LYS A 259 12.87 -17.02 -0.40
N GLN A 260 13.71 -16.83 -1.42
CA GLN A 260 15.14 -17.12 -1.40
C GLN A 260 16.00 -15.95 -0.93
N LEU A 261 15.40 -14.79 -0.61
CA LEU A 261 16.14 -13.63 -0.13
C LEU A 261 16.89 -14.00 1.16
N PRO A 262 18.20 -13.73 1.27
CA PRO A 262 18.96 -14.00 2.48
C PRO A 262 18.32 -13.30 3.68
N GLU A 263 18.18 -14.01 4.79
CA GLU A 263 17.53 -13.51 6.00
C GLU A 263 18.12 -12.17 6.45
N GLU A 264 19.44 -12.04 6.49
CA GLU A 264 20.12 -10.80 6.86
C GLU A 264 19.67 -9.58 6.03
N LYS A 265 19.52 -9.78 4.71
CA LYS A 265 19.02 -8.76 3.77
C LYS A 265 17.54 -8.47 3.95
N PHE A 266 16.74 -9.48 4.29
CA PHE A 266 15.34 -9.25 4.61
C PHE A 266 15.19 -8.43 5.89
N LEU A 267 15.96 -8.76 6.94
CA LEU A 267 15.88 -8.11 8.24
C LEU A 267 16.46 -6.69 8.25
N SER A 268 17.44 -6.38 7.39
CA SER A 268 17.97 -5.03 7.22
C SER A 268 16.90 -4.04 6.77
N ASP A 269 15.92 -4.52 6.01
CA ASP A 269 14.85 -3.73 5.40
C ASP A 269 13.60 -3.61 6.30
N LEU A 270 13.67 -4.16 7.52
CA LEU A 270 12.63 -4.02 8.54
C LEU A 270 12.98 -2.91 9.54
N TYR A 271 12.49 -1.71 9.24
CA TYR A 271 12.57 -0.56 10.15
C TYR A 271 11.41 0.40 9.89
N GLN A 272 11.23 1.37 10.79
CA GLN A 272 10.24 2.43 10.65
C GLN A 272 10.90 3.73 10.20
N ILE A 273 10.23 4.45 9.32
CA ILE A 273 10.62 5.76 8.78
C ILE A 273 9.65 6.85 9.22
N GLU A 274 10.05 8.11 9.17
CA GLU A 274 9.07 9.21 9.09
C GLU A 274 8.60 9.35 7.63
N THR A 275 7.32 9.71 7.42
CA THR A 275 6.76 9.89 6.07
C THR A 275 6.25 11.32 5.94
N PHE A 276 6.92 12.13 5.12
CA PHE A 276 6.43 13.47 4.80
C PHE A 276 5.15 13.45 3.96
N ILE A 277 5.22 13.07 2.68
CA ILE A 277 4.05 12.93 1.80
C ILE A 277 3.79 11.45 1.58
N PRO A 278 2.68 10.89 2.09
CA PRO A 278 2.36 9.49 1.89
C PRO A 278 2.14 9.13 0.41
N TYR A 279 2.56 7.92 0.02
CA TYR A 279 2.24 7.33 -1.27
C TYR A 279 0.80 6.85 -1.36
N LYS A 280 0.28 6.38 -0.23
CA LYS A 280 -1.08 5.88 -0.08
C LYS A 280 -2.07 7.05 -0.05
N TYR A 281 -3.23 6.87 -0.67
CA TYR A 281 -4.32 7.84 -0.68
C TYR A 281 -4.96 7.97 0.71
N SER A 282 -5.59 9.10 0.97
CA SER A 282 -6.47 9.23 2.15
C SER A 282 -7.71 8.37 1.93
N GLY A 283 -7.87 7.31 2.72
CA GLY A 283 -8.96 6.34 2.59
C GLY A 283 -10.28 6.90 3.11
N LYS A 284 -10.95 7.73 2.31
CA LYS A 284 -12.31 8.22 2.58
C LYS A 284 -13.32 7.10 2.35
N LYS A 285 -14.29 6.96 3.26
CA LYS A 285 -15.28 5.88 3.24
C LYS A 285 -16.10 5.89 1.96
N GLU A 286 -16.47 7.07 1.48
CA GLU A 286 -17.24 7.28 0.24
C GLU A 286 -16.49 6.74 -0.97
N ASN A 287 -15.21 7.10 -1.13
CA ASN A 287 -14.38 6.61 -2.23
C ASN A 287 -14.20 5.09 -2.17
N ILE A 288 -14.09 4.52 -0.96
CA ILE A 288 -13.96 3.08 -0.79
C ILE A 288 -15.25 2.38 -1.21
N ARG A 289 -16.42 2.92 -0.84
CA ARG A 289 -17.73 2.39 -1.27
C ARG A 289 -17.88 2.39 -2.78
N GLU A 290 -17.59 3.53 -3.42
CA GLU A 290 -17.64 3.65 -4.88
C GLU A 290 -16.75 2.61 -5.55
N ASN A 291 -15.51 2.44 -5.06
CA ASN A 291 -14.56 1.46 -5.60
C ASN A 291 -14.97 0.01 -5.36
N TRP A 292 -15.77 -0.27 -4.34
CA TRP A 292 -16.16 -1.63 -3.94
C TRP A 292 -17.54 -2.06 -4.42
N GLN A 293 -18.34 -1.15 -5.00
CA GLN A 293 -19.73 -1.41 -5.35
C GLN A 293 -19.90 -2.67 -6.23
N GLU A 294 -19.16 -2.77 -7.32
CA GLU A 294 -19.22 -3.92 -8.24
C GLU A 294 -18.80 -5.22 -7.52
N SER A 295 -17.66 -5.20 -6.83
CA SER A 295 -17.17 -6.37 -6.09
C SER A 295 -18.14 -6.80 -4.97
N TYR A 296 -18.87 -5.86 -4.36
CA TYR A 296 -19.85 -6.16 -3.32
C TYR A 296 -21.02 -6.98 -3.89
N GLU A 297 -21.56 -6.55 -5.02
CA GLU A 297 -22.63 -7.24 -5.73
C GLU A 297 -22.17 -8.63 -6.23
N GLU A 298 -20.98 -8.70 -6.83
CA GLU A 298 -20.40 -9.97 -7.31
C GLU A 298 -20.20 -11.00 -6.20
N VAL A 299 -19.69 -10.59 -5.04
CA VAL A 299 -19.47 -11.50 -3.90
C VAL A 299 -20.79 -12.06 -3.38
N GLN A 300 -21.85 -11.24 -3.30
CA GLN A 300 -23.18 -11.69 -2.88
C GLN A 300 -23.74 -12.73 -3.85
N GLU A 301 -23.57 -12.51 -5.15
CA GLU A 301 -23.95 -13.49 -6.18
C GLU A 301 -23.14 -14.79 -6.04
N MET A 302 -21.82 -14.69 -5.88
CA MET A 302 -20.94 -15.85 -5.71
C MET A 302 -21.35 -16.70 -4.51
N ILE A 303 -21.62 -16.08 -3.36
CA ILE A 303 -22.07 -16.77 -2.14
C ILE A 303 -23.43 -17.44 -2.36
N SER A 304 -24.38 -16.74 -2.99
CA SER A 304 -25.72 -17.29 -3.28
C SER A 304 -25.65 -18.52 -4.20
N ASN A 305 -24.66 -18.56 -5.09
CA ASN A 305 -24.40 -19.68 -6.00
C ASN A 305 -23.38 -20.69 -5.45
N SER A 306 -23.07 -20.66 -4.15
CA SER A 306 -22.10 -21.55 -3.48
C SER A 306 -20.66 -21.51 -4.03
N ARG A 307 -20.28 -20.43 -4.74
CA ARG A 307 -18.91 -20.15 -5.22
C ARG A 307 -18.06 -19.52 -4.12
N PHE A 308 -17.99 -20.18 -2.96
CA PHE A 308 -17.36 -19.63 -1.77
C PHE A 308 -15.85 -19.39 -1.91
N GLU A 309 -15.13 -20.23 -2.65
CA GLU A 309 -13.69 -20.04 -2.89
C GLU A 309 -13.41 -18.76 -3.69
N ASP A 310 -14.18 -18.51 -4.75
CA ASP A 310 -14.08 -17.29 -5.55
C ASP A 310 -14.43 -16.05 -4.72
N ALA A 311 -15.50 -16.14 -3.90
CA ALA A 311 -15.91 -15.06 -3.00
C ALA A 311 -14.82 -14.71 -1.98
N VAL A 312 -14.17 -15.71 -1.37
CA VAL A 312 -13.06 -15.47 -0.43
C VAL A 312 -11.88 -14.79 -1.14
N ASN A 313 -11.50 -15.25 -2.33
CA ASN A 313 -10.40 -14.64 -3.09
C ASN A 313 -10.70 -13.18 -3.42
N LEU A 314 -11.90 -12.86 -3.92
CA LEU A 314 -12.29 -11.49 -4.25
C LEU A 314 -12.31 -10.60 -3.00
N LEU A 315 -12.94 -11.04 -1.91
CA LEU A 315 -12.98 -10.28 -0.65
C LEU A 315 -11.59 -9.99 -0.08
N GLN A 316 -10.71 -11.00 -0.02
CA GLN A 316 -9.34 -10.80 0.46
C GLN A 316 -8.56 -9.88 -0.46
N SER A 317 -8.74 -9.99 -1.78
CA SER A 317 -8.15 -9.07 -2.75
C SER A 317 -8.60 -7.63 -2.50
N CYS A 318 -9.91 -7.38 -2.27
CA CYS A 318 -10.43 -6.06 -1.93
C CYS A 318 -9.82 -5.52 -0.64
N PHE A 319 -9.75 -6.32 0.41
CA PHE A 319 -9.24 -5.92 1.73
C PHE A 319 -7.77 -5.57 1.71
N TYR A 320 -6.92 -6.44 1.15
CA TYR A 320 -5.50 -6.16 1.07
C TYR A 320 -5.19 -5.05 0.06
N SER A 321 -5.99 -4.89 -1.01
CA SER A 321 -5.87 -3.73 -1.91
C SER A 321 -6.22 -2.43 -1.21
N LEU A 322 -7.23 -2.41 -0.35
CA LEU A 322 -7.56 -1.23 0.45
C LEU A 322 -6.35 -0.77 1.27
N PHE A 323 -5.74 -1.68 2.04
CA PHE A 323 -4.59 -1.35 2.88
C PHE A 323 -3.32 -1.02 2.10
N TYR A 324 -3.14 -1.61 0.91
CA TYR A 324 -2.01 -1.31 0.04
C TYR A 324 -2.11 0.11 -0.54
N TYR A 325 -3.29 0.54 -1.00
CA TYR A 325 -3.45 1.83 -1.67
C TYR A 325 -3.85 2.99 -0.75
N ASN A 326 -4.34 2.72 0.47
CA ASN A 326 -4.96 3.75 1.30
C ASN A 326 -4.43 3.76 2.75
N LEU A 327 -4.29 4.96 3.29
CA LEU A 327 -4.24 5.20 4.74
C LEU A 327 -5.68 5.25 5.25
N VAL A 328 -6.06 4.25 6.03
CA VAL A 328 -7.41 4.13 6.60
C VAL A 328 -7.38 4.34 8.11
N ASN A 329 -8.42 4.96 8.64
CA ASN A 329 -8.60 5.09 10.09
C ASN A 329 -9.16 3.80 10.71
N GLU A 330 -9.24 3.75 12.03
CA GLU A 330 -9.70 2.57 12.75
C GLU A 330 -11.16 2.20 12.43
N GLU A 331 -12.03 3.20 12.19
CA GLU A 331 -13.43 2.97 11.79
C GLU A 331 -13.53 2.08 10.55
N ILE A 332 -12.62 2.28 9.59
CA ILE A 332 -12.56 1.50 8.35
C ILE A 332 -11.73 0.23 8.53
N SER A 333 -10.58 0.31 9.18
CA SER A 333 -9.66 -0.84 9.25
C SER A 333 -10.19 -1.95 10.15
N LYS A 334 -10.81 -1.61 11.28
CA LYS A 334 -11.15 -2.56 12.34
C LYS A 334 -12.15 -3.64 11.90
N PRO A 335 -13.31 -3.30 11.27
CA PRO A 335 -14.25 -4.32 10.80
C PRO A 335 -13.61 -5.33 9.84
N ILE A 336 -12.68 -4.85 9.01
CA ILE A 336 -11.96 -5.66 8.01
C ILE A 336 -10.95 -6.57 8.69
N THR A 337 -10.11 -6.05 9.60
CA THR A 337 -9.13 -6.86 10.31
C THR A 337 -9.78 -7.88 11.25
N ASP A 338 -10.91 -7.52 11.87
CA ASP A 338 -11.70 -8.44 12.70
C ASP A 338 -12.28 -9.58 11.84
N ALA A 339 -12.80 -9.27 10.65
CA ALA A 339 -13.29 -10.28 9.70
C ALA A 339 -12.17 -11.19 9.16
N LEU A 340 -11.01 -10.63 8.79
CA LEU A 340 -9.83 -11.40 8.38
C LEU A 340 -9.36 -12.35 9.49
N SER A 341 -9.31 -11.86 10.73
CA SER A 341 -8.94 -12.66 11.91
C SER A 341 -9.91 -13.82 12.15
N GLN A 342 -11.23 -13.54 12.14
CA GLN A 342 -12.26 -14.55 12.37
C GLN A 342 -12.33 -15.59 11.24
N ALA A 343 -12.07 -15.20 9.99
CA ALA A 343 -12.09 -16.10 8.84
C ALA A 343 -10.80 -16.93 8.68
N SER A 344 -9.76 -16.62 9.44
CA SER A 344 -8.41 -17.19 9.31
C SER A 344 -8.42 -18.72 9.41
N GLY A 345 -7.98 -19.40 8.35
CA GLY A 345 -7.85 -20.86 8.32
C GLY A 345 -9.17 -21.65 8.32
N LEU A 346 -10.33 -20.99 8.24
CA LEU A 346 -11.63 -21.66 8.10
C LEU A 346 -11.85 -22.19 6.68
N GLU A 347 -12.75 -23.17 6.53
CA GLU A 347 -13.19 -23.63 5.22
C GLU A 347 -13.91 -22.49 4.46
N TYR A 348 -13.80 -22.45 3.13
CA TYR A 348 -14.30 -21.31 2.33
C TYR A 348 -15.79 -20.98 2.59
N HIS A 349 -16.64 -21.99 2.75
CA HIS A 349 -18.09 -21.79 3.01
C HIS A 349 -18.38 -21.12 4.37
N GLN A 350 -17.46 -21.21 5.33
CA GLN A 350 -17.55 -20.54 6.63
C GLN A 350 -16.87 -19.17 6.58
N ALA A 351 -15.76 -19.06 5.87
CA ALA A 351 -14.98 -17.83 5.75
C ALA A 351 -15.68 -16.75 4.91
N ALA A 352 -16.29 -17.10 3.78
CA ALA A 352 -16.91 -16.14 2.86
C ALA A 352 -17.97 -15.25 3.55
N PRO A 353 -18.95 -15.80 4.31
CA PRO A 353 -19.92 -14.97 5.03
C PRO A 353 -19.29 -14.04 6.08
N ILE A 354 -18.23 -14.47 6.76
CA ILE A 354 -17.52 -13.64 7.75
C ILE A 354 -16.83 -12.46 7.07
N LEU A 355 -16.12 -12.74 5.97
CA LEU A 355 -15.45 -11.70 5.18
C LEU A 355 -16.46 -10.74 4.56
N LEU A 356 -17.59 -11.23 4.04
CA LEU A 356 -18.65 -10.37 3.50
C LEU A 356 -19.16 -9.39 4.54
N LYS A 357 -19.36 -9.81 5.80
CA LYS A 357 -19.76 -8.90 6.89
C LYS A 357 -18.74 -7.78 7.13
N GLY A 358 -17.45 -8.07 7.00
CA GLY A 358 -16.40 -7.06 7.08
C GLY A 358 -16.53 -6.00 5.97
N MET A 359 -16.86 -6.43 4.75
CA MET A 359 -17.13 -5.53 3.62
C MET A 359 -18.42 -4.73 3.84
N GLN A 360 -19.49 -5.38 4.33
CA GLN A 360 -20.79 -4.77 4.64
C GLN A 360 -20.70 -3.64 5.65
N ALA A 361 -19.87 -3.78 6.69
CA ALA A 361 -19.65 -2.72 7.68
C ALA A 361 -19.12 -1.42 7.05
N ILE A 362 -18.47 -1.51 5.89
CA ILE A 362 -18.03 -0.35 5.12
C ILE A 362 -19.11 0.07 4.12
N MET A 363 -19.65 -0.87 3.35
CA MET A 363 -20.61 -0.62 2.27
C MET A 363 -21.94 -0.04 2.77
N GLU A 364 -22.43 -0.53 3.91
CA GLU A 364 -23.72 -0.16 4.47
C GLU A 364 -23.50 0.82 5.63
N ASP A 365 -24.31 1.88 5.71
CA ASP A 365 -24.32 2.81 6.85
C ASP A 365 -24.94 2.12 8.09
N SER A 366 -24.29 1.09 8.60
CA SER A 366 -24.68 0.42 9.84
C SER A 366 -23.99 1.10 11.03
N PHE A 367 -24.59 2.20 11.48
CA PHE A 367 -24.45 2.65 12.87
C PHE A 367 -25.14 1.63 13.79
N ALA A 368 -24.45 0.54 14.11
CA ALA A 368 -24.84 -0.31 15.23
C ALA A 368 -23.59 -1.01 15.74
N GLY A 369 -23.25 -0.76 17.02
CA GLY A 369 -22.21 -1.51 17.71
C GLY A 369 -22.49 -3.00 17.56
N MET A 370 -21.66 -3.68 16.77
CA MET A 370 -21.72 -5.12 16.64
C MET A 370 -21.06 -5.71 17.88
N ASP A 371 -21.89 -5.99 18.88
CA ASP A 371 -21.63 -7.12 19.77
C ASP A 371 -21.52 -8.37 18.90
N PHE A 372 -20.29 -8.75 18.58
CA PHE A 372 -19.93 -9.97 17.84
C PHE A 372 -20.26 -11.26 18.65
N GLY A 373 -20.97 -11.16 19.78
CA GLY A 373 -21.36 -12.27 20.65
C GLY A 373 -22.64 -13.03 20.26
N MET A 374 -23.29 -12.76 19.13
CA MET A 374 -24.46 -13.55 18.73
C MET A 374 -24.05 -14.94 18.20
N ASP A 375 -24.48 -15.96 18.94
CA ASP A 375 -24.26 -17.40 18.71
C ASP A 375 -24.55 -17.81 17.25
N LEU A 376 -23.49 -17.83 16.43
CA LEU A 376 -23.48 -18.19 15.02
C LEU A 376 -24.13 -19.56 14.76
N SER A 377 -24.18 -20.45 15.75
CA SER A 377 -24.77 -21.78 15.60
C SER A 377 -26.28 -21.74 15.35
N LYS A 378 -27.01 -20.79 15.95
CA LYS A 378 -28.46 -20.67 15.77
C LYS A 378 -28.85 -20.07 14.43
N LEU A 379 -28.14 -19.01 14.02
CA LEU A 379 -28.43 -18.33 12.77
C LEU A 379 -28.09 -19.21 11.55
N MET A 380 -26.99 -19.97 11.64
CA MET A 380 -26.62 -20.98 10.63
C MET A 380 -27.63 -22.14 10.60
N GLY A 381 -28.15 -22.57 11.76
CA GLY A 381 -29.17 -23.62 11.85
C GLY A 381 -30.48 -23.25 11.16
N GLU A 382 -30.96 -22.02 11.35
CA GLU A 382 -32.21 -21.53 10.75
C GLU A 382 -32.07 -21.32 9.24
N GLN A 383 -30.94 -20.75 8.79
CA GLN A 383 -30.69 -20.51 7.36
C GLN A 383 -30.45 -21.84 6.59
N MET A 384 -29.78 -22.81 7.23
CA MET A 384 -29.59 -24.15 6.67
C MET A 384 -30.92 -24.92 6.60
N GLN A 385 -31.79 -24.82 7.61
CA GLN A 385 -33.13 -25.41 7.56
C GLN A 385 -34.00 -24.81 6.45
N GLN A 386 -33.97 -23.49 6.26
CA GLN A 386 -34.70 -22.84 5.16
C GLN A 386 -34.18 -23.28 3.79
N SER A 387 -32.85 -23.39 3.63
CA SER A 387 -32.26 -23.86 2.37
C SER A 387 -32.60 -25.33 2.06
N MET A 388 -32.62 -26.20 3.07
CA MET A 388 -33.03 -27.61 2.92
C MET A 388 -34.52 -27.74 2.61
N ALA A 389 -35.38 -26.93 3.23
CA ALA A 389 -36.80 -26.91 2.95
C ALA A 389 -37.07 -26.48 1.49
N MET A 390 -36.37 -25.45 1.00
CA MET A 390 -36.49 -25.00 -0.38
C MET A 390 -35.99 -26.06 -1.38
N MET A 391 -34.90 -26.76 -1.05
CA MET A 391 -34.35 -27.85 -1.86
C MET A 391 -35.28 -29.08 -1.90
N GLN A 392 -35.95 -29.41 -0.79
CA GLN A 392 -36.97 -30.46 -0.77
C GLN A 392 -38.21 -30.08 -1.58
N GLN A 393 -38.62 -28.82 -1.58
CA GLN A 393 -39.73 -28.32 -2.40
C GLN A 393 -39.42 -28.39 -3.90
N LEU A 394 -38.20 -28.02 -4.30
CA LEU A 394 -37.71 -28.18 -5.68
C LEU A 394 -37.68 -29.66 -6.10
N MET A 395 -37.19 -30.55 -5.23
CA MET A 395 -37.15 -32.00 -5.48
C MET A 395 -38.54 -32.64 -5.56
N ALA A 396 -39.52 -32.12 -4.82
CA ALA A 396 -40.91 -32.58 -4.89
C ALA A 396 -41.57 -32.19 -6.22
N ASN A 397 -41.29 -30.98 -6.74
CA ASN A 397 -41.82 -30.50 -8.02
C ASN A 397 -41.23 -31.22 -9.24
N TYR A 398 -40.06 -31.84 -9.11
CA TYR A 398 -39.45 -32.66 -10.17
C TYR A 398 -40.03 -34.08 -10.29
N LYS A 399 -40.82 -34.54 -9.31
CA LYS A 399 -41.43 -35.89 -9.33
C LYS A 399 -42.85 -35.93 -9.91
N THR A 400 -43.38 -34.80 -10.39
CA THR A 400 -44.75 -34.67 -10.89
C THR A 400 -44.85 -34.17 -12.34
N ASN A 401 -43.87 -34.49 -13.19
CA ASN A 401 -44.03 -34.45 -14.65
C ASN A 401 -43.59 -35.77 -15.28
#